data_AF-X0TMR6-F1
#
_entry.id   AF-X0TMR6-F1
#
_cell.length_a   1.000
_cell.length_b   1.000
_cell.length_c   1.000
_cell.angle_alpha   90.00
_cell.angle_beta   90.00
_cell.angle_gamma   90.00
#
_symmetry.space_group_name_H-M   'P 1'
#
loop_
_entity.id
_entity.type
_entity.pdbx_description
1 polymer ?
#
loop_
_entity_poly.entity_id
_entity_poly.type
_entity_poly.pdbx_seq_one_letter_code
_entity_poly.pdbx_strand_id
1 'polypeptide(L)'
;YNLAKKFGALYLGESENVCKVEKYVRAKPDLLDSQVLGEIRVSLKKVLDLTNINNLKKLGIKKEDLMYKKSEGGWNLTCQIARLACQMGIEAILAPSSTGEGDNLVVFDKHVKEDKIKLISKKEV
;
A
#
# COMPACT_ATOMS: atom_id res chain seq x y z
N TYR A 1 5.66 -1.88 -2.30
CA TYR A 1 5.10 -1.23 -3.50
C TYR A 1 5.72 0.15 -3.78
N ASN A 2 7.01 0.36 -3.52
CA ASN A 2 7.77 1.51 -4.02
C ASN A 2 9.25 1.14 -4.09
N LEU A 3 10.03 1.84 -4.92
CA LEU A 3 11.47 1.72 -4.91
C LEU A 3 12.07 2.91 -4.17
N ALA A 4 12.87 2.63 -3.14
CA ALA A 4 13.57 3.67 -2.40
C ALA A 4 14.37 4.57 -3.36
N LYS A 5 14.33 5.90 -3.13
CA LYS A 5 15.01 6.93 -3.93
C LYS A 5 14.51 7.07 -5.39
N LYS A 6 13.38 6.45 -5.76
CA LYS A 6 12.78 6.61 -7.10
C LYS A 6 11.47 7.40 -7.09
N PHE A 7 10.61 7.15 -6.11
CA PHE A 7 9.36 7.89 -5.88
C PHE A 7 8.85 7.64 -4.45
N GLY A 8 8.09 8.60 -3.92
CA GLY A 8 7.40 8.46 -2.64
C GLY A 8 6.09 7.70 -2.78
N ALA A 9 5.66 7.10 -1.68
CA ALA A 9 4.35 6.47 -1.62
C ALA A 9 3.76 6.65 -0.23
N LEU A 10 2.48 7.02 -0.18
CA LEU A 10 1.68 6.99 1.03
C LEU A 10 1.01 5.63 1.14
N TYR A 11 1.31 4.90 2.23
CA TYR A 11 0.70 3.61 2.52
C TYR A 11 -0.43 3.78 3.52
N LEU A 12 -1.62 3.29 3.16
CA LEU A 12 -2.83 3.35 3.97
C LEU A 12 -3.40 1.94 4.10
N GLY A 13 -3.89 1.57 5.28
CA GLY A 13 -4.76 0.40 5.45
C GLY A 13 -6.22 0.81 5.30
N GLU A 14 -7.07 -0.10 4.81
CA GLU A 14 -8.51 0.16 4.70
C GLU A 14 -9.22 0.31 6.07
N SER A 15 -8.57 -0.14 7.15
CA SER A 15 -9.09 -0.05 8.51
C SER A 15 -7.99 0.15 9.55
N GLU A 16 -8.38 0.59 10.75
CA GLU A 16 -7.50 0.66 11.91
C GLU A 16 -6.83 -0.68 12.22
N ASN A 17 -7.55 -1.79 12.05
CA ASN A 17 -6.99 -3.13 12.29
C ASN A 17 -5.86 -3.45 11.30
N VAL A 18 -6.06 -3.21 10.00
CA VAL A 18 -5.03 -3.45 8.98
C VAL A 18 -3.77 -2.62 9.28
N CYS A 19 -3.93 -1.34 9.61
CA CYS A 19 -2.82 -0.47 9.99
C CYS A 19 -2.05 -1.00 11.20
N LYS A 20 -2.77 -1.48 12.23
CA LYS A 20 -2.15 -2.05 13.44
C LYS A 20 -1.38 -3.33 13.13
N VAL A 21 -1.98 -4.29 12.42
CA VAL A 21 -1.32 -5.58 12.17
C VAL A 21 -0.11 -5.42 11.24
N GLU A 22 -0.22 -4.62 10.16
CA GLU A 22 0.92 -4.33 9.28
C GLU A 22 2.07 -3.64 10.05
N LYS A 23 1.75 -2.79 11.04
CA LYS A 23 2.74 -2.21 11.96
C LYS A 23 3.40 -3.30 12.81
N TYR A 24 2.64 -4.12 13.54
CA TYR A 24 3.22 -5.10 14.47
C TYR A 24 4.06 -6.18 13.77
N VAL A 25 3.69 -6.59 12.56
CA VAL A 25 4.44 -7.59 11.77
C VAL A 25 5.78 -7.03 11.26
N ARG A 26 5.89 -5.70 11.09
CA ARG A 26 7.05 -5.04 10.46
C ARG A 26 7.92 -4.22 11.41
N ALA A 27 7.38 -3.75 12.54
CA ALA A 27 8.10 -2.93 13.50
C ALA A 27 9.03 -3.77 14.37
N LYS A 28 10.22 -3.22 14.67
CA LYS A 28 10.97 -3.64 15.87
C LYS A 28 10.24 -3.06 17.09
N PRO A 29 10.16 -3.78 18.22
CA PRO A 29 9.43 -3.33 19.43
C PRO A 29 9.84 -1.93 19.93
N ASP A 30 11.05 -1.48 19.61
CA ASP A 30 11.69 -0.31 20.23
C ASP A 30 11.48 1.03 19.46
N LEU A 31 10.64 1.06 18.42
CA LEU A 31 10.37 2.26 17.59
C LEU A 31 9.03 2.96 17.92
N LEU A 32 8.52 2.77 19.13
CA LEU A 32 7.11 3.01 19.48
C LEU A 32 6.82 4.34 20.21
N ASP A 33 7.76 5.27 20.32
CA ASP A 33 7.47 6.53 21.01
C ASP A 33 6.59 7.45 20.15
N SER A 34 5.36 7.68 20.65
CA SER A 34 4.32 8.58 20.12
C SER A 34 3.88 8.31 18.67
N GLN A 35 2.76 7.62 18.50
CA GLN A 35 2.15 7.41 17.18
C GLN A 35 0.77 8.06 17.06
N VAL A 36 0.43 8.40 15.83
CA VAL A 36 -0.88 8.96 15.48
C VAL A 36 -1.54 8.05 14.46
N LEU A 37 -2.77 7.63 14.74
CA LEU A 37 -3.64 7.03 13.73
C LEU A 37 -4.45 8.15 13.07
N GLY A 38 -4.27 8.30 11.76
CA GLY A 38 -5.03 9.24 10.93
C GLY A 38 -6.03 8.52 10.04
N GLU A 39 -7.25 9.04 9.97
CA GLU A 39 -8.20 8.69 8.92
C GLU A 39 -7.98 9.61 7.73
N ILE A 40 -7.65 9.04 6.57
CA ILE A 40 -7.31 9.80 5.37
C ILE A 40 -8.29 9.46 4.25
N ARG A 41 -8.94 10.48 3.70
CA ARG A 41 -9.75 10.35 2.49
C ARG A 41 -8.92 10.72 1.28
N VAL A 42 -8.87 9.82 0.30
CA VAL A 42 -8.13 10.01 -0.96
C VAL A 42 -9.11 9.95 -2.13
N SER A 43 -9.04 10.91 -3.05
CA SER A 43 -9.84 10.91 -4.29
C SER A 43 -8.99 10.50 -5.47
N LEU A 44 -9.27 9.32 -6.04
CA LEU A 44 -8.49 8.70 -7.10
C LEU A 44 -9.36 8.41 -8.34
N LYS A 45 -8.74 8.43 -9.51
CA LYS A 45 -9.31 8.11 -10.81
C LYS A 45 -8.66 6.88 -11.44
N LYS A 46 -7.34 6.73 -11.29
CA LYS A 46 -6.57 5.64 -11.92
C LYS A 46 -5.95 4.75 -10.86
N VAL A 47 -6.65 3.67 -10.52
CA VAL A 47 -6.20 2.71 -9.52
C VAL A 47 -5.93 1.37 -10.19
N LEU A 48 -4.75 0.80 -9.94
CA LEU A 48 -4.49 -0.60 -10.25
C LEU A 48 -5.01 -1.43 -9.07
N ASP A 49 -6.12 -2.13 -9.31
CA ASP A 49 -6.73 -3.01 -8.32
C ASP A 49 -6.16 -4.43 -8.43
N LEU A 50 -5.33 -4.81 -7.46
CA LEU A 50 -4.73 -6.13 -7.29
C LEU A 50 -5.49 -7.00 -6.27
N THR A 51 -6.62 -6.55 -5.74
CA THR A 51 -7.51 -7.39 -4.92
C THR A 51 -8.51 -8.13 -5.82
N ASN A 52 -8.77 -7.58 -7.01
CA ASN A 52 -9.58 -8.20 -8.04
C ASN A 52 -8.88 -9.39 -8.75
N ILE A 53 -9.45 -10.59 -8.59
CA ILE A 53 -8.92 -11.82 -9.20
C ILE A 53 -8.81 -11.78 -10.73
N ASN A 54 -9.67 -11.03 -11.43
CA ASN A 54 -9.59 -10.92 -12.88
C ASN A 54 -8.40 -10.07 -13.33
N ASN A 55 -8.03 -9.05 -12.55
CA ASN A 55 -6.84 -8.25 -12.82
C ASN A 55 -5.57 -9.07 -12.56
N LEU A 56 -5.55 -9.86 -11.48
CA LEU A 56 -4.45 -10.79 -11.19
C LEU A 56 -4.25 -11.81 -12.32
N LYS A 57 -5.35 -12.41 -12.82
CA LYS A 57 -5.32 -13.31 -13.97
C LYS A 57 -4.73 -12.66 -15.23
N LYS A 58 -5.11 -11.41 -15.54
CA LYS A 58 -4.56 -10.66 -16.68
C LYS A 58 -3.05 -10.39 -16.54
N LEU A 59 -2.58 -10.24 -15.30
CA LEU A 59 -1.17 -10.05 -14.97
C LEU A 59 -0.39 -11.36 -14.85
N GLY A 60 -1.07 -12.51 -14.90
CA GLY A 60 -0.45 -13.82 -14.73
C GLY A 60 0.09 -14.08 -13.32
N ILE A 61 -0.45 -13.39 -12.31
CA ILE A 61 -0.04 -13.52 -10.91
C ILE A 61 -1.19 -14.03 -10.04
N LYS A 62 -0.85 -14.58 -8.88
CA LYS A 62 -1.80 -15.02 -7.85
C LYS A 62 -1.76 -14.07 -6.66
N LYS A 63 -2.78 -14.15 -5.79
CA LYS A 63 -2.84 -13.33 -4.57
C LYS A 63 -1.63 -13.62 -3.66
N GLU A 64 -1.24 -14.88 -3.59
CA GLU A 64 -0.13 -15.37 -2.78
C GLU A 64 1.21 -14.77 -3.21
N ASP A 65 1.38 -14.44 -4.50
CA ASP A 65 2.60 -13.80 -5.02
C ASP A 65 2.77 -12.36 -4.50
N LEU A 66 1.68 -11.74 -4.04
CA LEU A 66 1.65 -10.39 -3.47
C LEU A 66 1.77 -10.40 -1.94
N MET A 67 1.49 -11.53 -1.30
CA MET A 67 1.50 -11.68 0.16
C MET A 67 2.89 -12.14 0.61
N TYR A 68 3.46 -11.42 1.56
CA TYR A 68 4.86 -11.54 1.91
C TYR A 68 5.20 -12.90 2.56
N LYS A 69 6.14 -13.65 1.95
CA LYS A 69 7.06 -14.53 2.68
C LYS A 69 8.45 -13.92 2.60
N LYS A 70 9.00 -13.56 3.77
CA LYS A 70 10.27 -12.84 3.99
C LYS A 70 11.50 -13.46 3.30
N SER A 71 11.38 -14.70 2.82
CA SER A 71 12.44 -15.49 2.19
C SER A 71 12.35 -15.64 0.65
N GLU A 72 11.29 -15.17 -0.03
CA GLU A 72 11.00 -15.62 -1.41
C GLU A 72 10.57 -14.49 -2.37
N GLY A 73 11.42 -13.49 -2.63
CA GLY A 73 11.34 -12.68 -3.86
C GLY A 73 10.11 -11.76 -4.09
N GLY A 74 9.04 -11.85 -3.28
CA GLY A 74 7.80 -11.06 -3.45
C GLY A 74 8.00 -9.54 -3.35
N TRP A 75 9.03 -9.11 -2.62
CA TRP A 75 9.45 -7.70 -2.60
C TRP A 75 9.87 -7.21 -3.99
N ASN A 76 10.60 -8.02 -4.76
CA ASN A 76 11.03 -7.65 -6.10
C ASN A 76 9.86 -7.57 -7.07
N LEU A 77 8.87 -8.45 -6.96
CA LEU A 77 7.67 -8.42 -7.79
C LEU A 77 6.84 -7.16 -7.51
N THR A 78 6.49 -6.91 -6.24
CA THR A 78 5.64 -5.75 -5.86
C THR A 78 6.33 -4.41 -6.15
N CYS A 79 7.66 -4.33 -6.07
CA CYS A 79 8.42 -3.17 -6.53
C CYS A 79 8.38 -3.02 -8.06
N GLN A 80 8.52 -4.10 -8.83
CA GLN A 80 8.42 -4.05 -10.29
C GLN A 80 7.04 -3.60 -10.76
N ILE A 81 5.98 -4.14 -10.16
CA ILE A 81 4.59 -3.73 -10.43
C ILE A 81 4.44 -2.23 -10.13
N ALA A 82 4.89 -1.76 -8.97
CA ALA A 82 4.79 -0.36 -8.59
C ALA A 82 5.56 0.58 -9.55
N ARG A 83 6.75 0.17 -10.00
CA ARG A 83 7.52 0.92 -10.99
C ARG A 83 6.76 1.10 -12.29
N LEU A 84 6.20 0.01 -12.82
CA LEU A 84 5.45 0.05 -14.08
C LEU A 84 4.16 0.86 -13.94
N ALA A 85 3.41 0.66 -12.86
CA ALA A 85 2.18 1.43 -12.58
C ALA A 85 2.47 2.94 -12.51
N CYS A 86 3.52 3.34 -11.78
CA CYS A 86 3.98 4.73 -11.71
C CYS A 86 4.38 5.27 -13.10
N GLN A 87 5.14 4.51 -13.90
CA GLN A 87 5.49 4.90 -15.27
C GLN A 87 4.27 5.10 -16.18
N MET A 88 3.18 4.36 -15.95
CA MET A 88 1.93 4.47 -16.68
C MET A 88 1.02 5.61 -16.20
N GLY A 89 1.41 6.35 -15.17
CA GLY A 89 0.59 7.41 -14.58
C GLY A 89 -0.63 6.89 -13.82
N ILE A 90 -0.54 5.67 -13.28
CA ILE A 90 -1.47 5.18 -12.25
C ILE A 90 -1.25 6.01 -10.97
N GLU A 91 -2.33 6.31 -10.27
CA GLU A 91 -2.31 7.16 -9.06
C GLU A 91 -2.12 6.34 -7.79
N ALA A 92 -2.67 5.11 -7.76
CA ALA A 92 -2.52 4.22 -6.63
C ALA A 92 -2.60 2.74 -7.02
N ILE A 93 -2.09 1.89 -6.13
CA ILE A 93 -2.32 0.45 -6.16
C ILE A 93 -3.19 0.10 -4.96
N LEU A 94 -4.32 -0.56 -5.19
CA LEU A 94 -5.07 -1.26 -4.15
C LEU A 94 -4.58 -2.71 -4.15
N ALA A 95 -4.09 -3.20 -3.01
CA ALA A 95 -3.47 -4.51 -2.91
C ALA A 95 -3.85 -5.22 -1.61
N PRO A 96 -3.90 -6.55 -1.60
CA PRO A 96 -4.08 -7.29 -0.37
C PRO A 96 -2.96 -6.99 0.61
N SER A 97 -3.31 -6.87 1.89
CA SER A 97 -2.36 -6.80 2.99
C SER A 97 -1.47 -8.01 2.98
N SER A 98 -0.18 -7.79 3.24
CA SER A 98 0.77 -8.88 3.36
C SER A 98 0.48 -9.78 4.56
N THR A 99 -0.28 -9.26 5.53
CA THR A 99 -0.74 -9.98 6.72
C THR A 99 -2.00 -10.81 6.48
N GLY A 100 -2.72 -10.57 5.38
CA GLY A 100 -4.00 -11.21 5.08
C GLY A 100 -5.22 -10.59 5.78
N GLU A 101 -5.02 -9.59 6.63
CA GLU A 101 -6.07 -9.00 7.49
C GLU A 101 -6.99 -7.96 6.79
N GLY A 102 -6.83 -7.80 5.48
CA GLY A 102 -7.56 -6.81 4.69
C GLY A 102 -6.73 -6.28 3.54
N ASP A 103 -7.04 -5.07 3.08
CA ASP A 103 -6.42 -4.42 1.94
C ASP A 103 -5.64 -3.15 2.33
N ASN A 104 -4.58 -2.87 1.56
CA ASN A 104 -3.80 -1.66 1.62
C ASN A 104 -3.96 -0.85 0.34
N LEU A 105 -4.03 0.47 0.49
CA LEU A 105 -3.95 1.43 -0.61
C LEU A 105 -2.56 2.08 -0.59
N VAL A 106 -1.86 2.01 -1.73
CA VAL A 106 -0.54 2.60 -1.92
C VAL A 106 -0.66 3.73 -2.93
N VAL A 107 -0.62 4.97 -2.46
CA VAL A 107 -0.81 6.17 -3.27
C VAL A 107 0.55 6.72 -3.71
N PHE A 108 0.75 6.93 -5.01
CA PHE A 108 1.98 7.51 -5.53
C PHE A 108 1.95 9.04 -5.47
N ASP A 109 2.93 9.62 -4.77
CA ASP A 109 3.06 11.07 -4.58
C ASP A 109 3.15 11.83 -5.91
N LYS A 110 3.80 11.24 -6.90
CA LYS A 110 4.04 11.82 -8.22
C LYS A 110 2.76 12.04 -9.04
N HIS A 111 1.70 11.30 -8.76
CA HIS A 111 0.51 11.25 -9.62
C HIS A 111 -0.76 11.77 -8.93
N VAL A 112 -0.69 12.06 -7.63
CA VAL A 112 -1.81 12.57 -6.86
C VAL A 112 -1.48 13.97 -6.35
N LYS A 113 -2.37 14.91 -6.63
CA LYS A 113 -2.26 16.28 -6.11
C LYS A 113 -2.68 16.30 -4.64
N GLU A 114 -2.07 17.19 -3.86
CA GLU A 114 -2.35 17.34 -2.42
C GLU A 114 -3.83 17.61 -2.12
N ASP A 115 -4.54 18.34 -2.97
CA ASP A 115 -5.97 18.64 -2.80
C ASP A 115 -6.88 17.39 -2.86
N LYS A 116 -6.33 16.25 -3.32
CA LYS A 116 -6.99 14.95 -3.37
C LYS A 116 -6.77 14.10 -2.13
N ILE A 117 -5.90 14.51 -1.20
CA ILE A 117 -5.59 13.80 0.03
C ILE A 117 -6.05 14.68 1.20
N LYS A 118 -7.00 14.19 2.00
CA LYS A 118 -7.56 14.92 3.14
C LYS A 118 -7.45 14.10 4.41
N LEU A 119 -6.76 14.62 5.41
CA LEU A 119 -6.83 14.09 6.77
C LEU A 119 -8.21 14.47 7.36
N ILE A 120 -8.99 13.45 7.72
CA ILE A 120 -10.34 13.61 8.26
C ILE A 120 -10.29 13.70 9.78
N SER A 121 -9.57 12.78 10.41
CA SER A 121 -9.42 12.71 11.86
C SER A 121 -8.05 12.16 12.23
N LYS A 122 -7.60 12.44 13.46
CA LYS A 122 -6.37 11.87 14.01
C LYS A 122 -6.50 11.63 15.51
N LYS A 123 -5.89 10.55 16.02
CA LYS A 123 -5.81 10.25 17.46
C LYS A 123 -4.45 9.67 17.82
N GLU A 124 -3.99 9.90 19.04
CA GLU A 124 -2.80 9.27 19.60
C GLU A 124 -3.07 7.77 19.87
N VAL A 125 -2.04 6.94 19.75
CA VAL A 125 -2.10 5.46 19.90
C VAL A 125 -0.99 4.96 20.80
#